data_AF-A0A6B3GSC5-F1
#
_entry.id   AF-A0A6B3GSC5-F1
#
_cell.length_a   1.000
_cell.length_b   1.000
_cell.length_c   1.000
_cell.angle_alpha   90.00
_cell.angle_beta   90.00
_cell.angle_gamma   90.00
#
_symmetry.space_group_name_H-M   'P 1'
#
loop_
_entity.id
_entity.type
_entity.pdbx_description
1 polymer ?
#
loop_
_entity_poly.entity_id
_entity_poly.type
_entity_poly.pdbx_seq_one_letter_code
_entity_poly.pdbx_strand_id
1 'polypeptide(L)'
;LLQGLPQAQRTSLLKSLFSTEGDGIGLNYLRQPLGSTDFDANTNPYTYEDTRGAFSIDRDRSQIIPVLKQATAVNPAIRFM
;
A
#
# COMPACT_ATOMS: atom_id res chain seq x y z
N LEU A 1 1.41 -8.32 6.24
CA LEU A 1 0.04 -8.73 5.90
C LEU A 1 -0.12 -9.04 4.41
N LEU A 2 0.00 -8.12 3.44
CA LEU A 2 -0.06 -8.48 2.00
C LEU A 2 1.29 -8.97 1.42
N GLN A 3 2.40 -8.38 1.86
CA GLN A 3 3.75 -8.78 1.43
C GLN A 3 4.18 -10.18 1.91
N GLY A 4 3.48 -10.74 2.90
CA GLY A 4 3.76 -12.09 3.41
C GLY A 4 3.07 -13.20 2.61
N LEU A 5 2.22 -12.87 1.64
CA LEU A 5 1.55 -13.86 0.81
C LEU A 5 2.52 -14.45 -0.24
N PRO A 6 2.37 -15.73 -0.60
CA PRO A 6 3.02 -16.29 -1.79
C PRO A 6 2.74 -15.43 -3.02
N GLN A 7 3.75 -15.26 -3.88
CA GLN A 7 3.68 -14.34 -5.03
C GLN A 7 2.45 -14.58 -5.92
N ALA A 8 2.10 -15.85 -6.19
CA ALA A 8 0.93 -16.17 -6.99
C ALA A 8 -0.39 -15.70 -6.36
N GLN A 9 -0.54 -15.88 -5.04
CA GLN A 9 -1.72 -15.43 -4.30
C GLN A 9 -1.80 -13.90 -4.26
N ARG A 10 -0.68 -13.22 -4.03
CA ARG A 10 -0.61 -11.75 -4.06
C ARG A 10 -1.00 -11.20 -5.42
N THR A 11 -0.50 -11.78 -6.51
CA THR A 11 -0.85 -11.37 -7.87
C THR A 11 -2.33 -11.60 -8.17
N SER A 12 -2.89 -12.74 -7.78
CA SER A 12 -4.31 -13.04 -7.97
C SER A 12 -5.20 -12.03 -7.22
N LEU A 13 -4.86 -11.75 -5.96
CA LEU A 13 -5.56 -10.76 -5.14
C LEU A 13 -5.52 -9.35 -5.76
N LEU A 14 -4.34 -8.89 -6.19
CA LEU A 14 -4.20 -7.57 -6.83
C LEU A 14 -5.01 -7.45 -8.12
N LYS A 15 -5.05 -8.52 -8.95
CA LYS A 15 -5.90 -8.55 -10.14
C LYS A 15 -7.37 -8.47 -9.78
N SER A 16 -7.83 -9.30 -8.83
CA SER A 16 -9.23 -9.31 -8.39
C SER A 16 -9.68 -7.93 -7.88
N LEU A 17 -8.83 -7.21 -7.14
CA LEU A 17 -9.18 -5.91 -6.57
C LEU A 17 -9.10 -4.76 -7.57
N PHE A 18 -8.04 -4.70 -8.38
CA PHE A 18 -7.70 -3.50 -9.13
C PHE A 18 -7.97 -3.61 -10.64
N SER A 19 -7.94 -4.81 -11.23
CA SER A 19 -8.18 -4.99 -12.67
C SER A 19 -9.58 -4.50 -13.04
N THR A 20 -9.68 -3.80 -14.17
CA THR A 20 -10.97 -3.48 -14.82
C THR A 20 -11.37 -4.53 -15.86
N GLU A 21 -10.52 -5.55 -16.06
CA GLU A 21 -10.75 -6.66 -16.98
C GLU A 21 -11.13 -7.94 -16.21
N GLY A 22 -11.88 -8.81 -16.88
CA GLY A 22 -12.30 -10.11 -16.34
C GLY A 22 -13.16 -9.97 -15.09
N ASP A 23 -12.83 -10.78 -14.07
CA ASP A 23 -13.55 -10.81 -12.78
C ASP A 23 -13.03 -9.75 -11.77
N GLY A 24 -12.25 -8.77 -12.23
CA GLY A 24 -11.74 -7.69 -11.39
C GLY A 24 -12.80 -6.65 -11.06
N ILE A 25 -12.82 -6.15 -9.83
CA ILE A 25 -13.80 -5.14 -9.39
C ILE A 25 -13.38 -3.69 -9.69
N GLY A 26 -12.19 -3.47 -10.26
CA GLY A 26 -11.77 -2.16 -10.78
C GLY A 26 -11.60 -1.04 -9.75
N LEU A 27 -11.18 -1.34 -8.51
CA LEU A 27 -10.93 -0.29 -7.51
C LEU A 27 -9.93 0.73 -8.05
N ASN A 28 -10.29 2.03 -7.96
CA ASN A 28 -9.49 3.13 -8.48
C ASN A 28 -9.35 4.30 -7.49
N TYR A 29 -9.70 4.10 -6.22
CA TYR A 29 -9.56 5.12 -5.18
C TYR A 29 -9.02 4.48 -3.91
N LEU A 30 -7.84 4.93 -3.47
CA LEU A 30 -7.16 4.42 -2.28
C LEU A 30 -6.90 5.55 -1.30
N ARG A 31 -7.24 5.34 -0.03
CA ARG A 31 -6.87 6.26 1.05
C ARG A 31 -5.55 5.80 1.65
N GLN A 32 -4.55 6.67 1.68
CA GLN A 32 -3.24 6.43 2.27
C GLN A 32 -3.05 7.33 3.49
N PRO A 33 -2.81 6.76 4.67
CA PRO A 33 -2.48 7.56 5.83
C PRO A 33 -1.09 8.17 5.69
N LEU A 34 -0.87 9.30 6.37
CA LEU A 34 0.45 9.86 6.58
C LEU A 34 0.92 9.46 7.99
N GLY A 35 1.98 8.66 8.05
CA GLY A 35 2.46 8.06 9.30
C GLY A 35 1.60 6.90 9.79
N SER A 36 1.73 6.57 11.08
CA SER A 36 1.00 5.46 11.71
C SER A 36 -0.51 5.62 11.73
N THR A 37 -1.19 4.47 11.68
CA THR A 37 -2.60 4.33 12.06
C THR A 37 -2.78 3.21 13.09
N ASP A 38 -4.01 3.04 13.55
CA ASP A 38 -4.45 1.89 14.37
C ASP A 38 -4.34 0.54 13.65
N PHE A 39 -4.10 0.52 12.34
CA PHE A 39 -3.85 -0.70 11.54
C PHE A 39 -2.36 -1.07 11.44
N ASP A 40 -1.46 -0.36 12.11
CA ASP A 40 -0.06 -0.73 12.15
C ASP A 40 0.14 -2.08 12.85
N ALA A 41 0.95 -2.94 12.23
CA ALA A 41 1.19 -4.29 12.74
C ALA A 41 2.06 -4.32 14.01
N ASN A 42 2.72 -3.20 14.35
CA ASN A 42 3.55 -3.09 15.54
C ASN A 42 2.95 -2.10 16.53
N THR A 43 3.30 -2.25 17.80
CA THR A 43 2.84 -1.38 18.90
C THR A 43 3.66 -0.08 19.01
N ASN A 44 4.55 0.18 18.05
CA ASN A 44 5.40 1.38 18.04
C ASN A 44 4.94 2.33 16.92
N PRO A 45 4.07 3.29 17.23
CA PRO A 45 3.65 4.29 16.26
C PRO A 45 4.84 5.13 15.81
N TYR A 46 4.78 5.65 14.58
CA TYR A 46 5.77 6.52 13.98
C TYR A 46 5.11 7.72 13.32
N THR A 47 5.85 8.82 13.28
CA THR A 47 5.63 9.93 12.36
C THR A 47 6.82 10.03 11.40
N TYR A 48 6.74 10.91 10.42
CA TYR A 48 7.89 11.12 9.52
C TYR A 48 9.04 11.88 10.16
N GLU A 49 8.85 12.48 11.34
CA GLU A 49 9.87 13.28 12.03
C GLU A 49 9.80 13.08 13.55
N ASP A 50 9.89 11.83 14.02
CA ASP A 50 9.91 11.54 15.47
C ASP A 50 11.15 12.13 16.17
N THR A 51 12.23 12.37 15.42
CA THR A 51 13.38 13.17 15.86
C THR A 51 13.42 14.46 15.06
N ARG A 52 13.33 15.60 15.75
CA ARG A 52 13.32 16.93 15.14
C ARG A 52 14.53 17.13 14.21
N GLY A 53 14.28 17.53 12.97
CA GLY A 53 15.28 17.73 11.92
C GLY A 53 15.66 16.47 11.15
N ALA A 54 15.07 15.31 11.47
CA ALA A 54 15.38 14.02 10.84
C ALA A 54 14.15 13.43 10.13
N PHE A 55 13.63 14.14 9.13
CA PHE A 55 12.50 13.66 8.33
C PHE A 55 12.87 12.41 7.51
N SER A 56 12.06 11.36 7.55
CA SER A 56 12.21 10.17 6.70
C SER A 56 10.89 9.49 6.37
N ILE A 57 10.84 8.89 5.17
CA ILE A 57 9.76 8.01 4.68
C ILE A 57 10.26 6.58 4.44
N ASP A 58 11.42 6.19 5.01
CA ASP A 58 12.05 4.91 4.69
C ASP A 58 11.20 3.70 5.12
N ARG A 59 10.40 3.85 6.17
CA ARG A 59 9.39 2.85 6.55
C ARG A 59 8.39 2.62 5.41
N ASP A 60 7.78 3.68 4.89
CA ASP A 60 6.81 3.62 3.79
C ASP A 60 7.44 3.09 2.51
N ARG A 61 8.69 3.46 2.21
CA ARG A 61 9.45 2.92 1.07
C ARG A 61 9.60 1.41 1.13
N SER A 62 9.79 0.85 2.32
CA SER A 62 9.95 -0.60 2.49
C SER A 62 8.61 -1.34 2.57
N GLN A 63 7.55 -0.71 3.08
CA GLN A 63 6.31 -1.42 3.42
C GLN A 63 5.11 -1.05 2.54
N ILE A 64 4.88 0.25 2.29
CA ILE A 64 3.65 0.77 1.67
C ILE A 64 3.84 0.94 0.16
N ILE A 65 4.84 1.73 -0.24
CA ILE A 65 5.10 2.13 -1.63
C ILE A 65 5.20 0.92 -2.59
N PRO A 66 5.87 -0.21 -2.23
CA PRO A 66 5.95 -1.34 -3.14
C PRO A 66 4.58 -1.98 -3.44
N VAL A 67 3.65 -1.97 -2.49
CA VAL A 67 2.29 -2.48 -2.69
C VAL A 67 1.49 -1.53 -3.58
N LEU A 68 1.59 -0.21 -3.34
CA LEU A 68 0.92 0.78 -4.17
C LEU A 68 1.39 0.70 -5.62
N LYS A 69 2.70 0.54 -5.85
CA LYS A 69 3.25 0.34 -7.20
C LYS A 69 2.69 -0.89 -7.89
N GLN A 70 2.52 -2.00 -7.16
CA GLN A 70 1.91 -3.21 -7.72
C GLN A 70 0.44 -2.97 -8.07
N ALA A 71 -0.32 -2.27 -7.22
CA ALA A 71 -1.72 -1.91 -7.51
C ALA A 71 -1.82 -1.00 -8.74
N THR A 72 -1.00 0.05 -8.85
CA THR A 72 -0.99 0.97 -10.00
C THR A 72 -0.52 0.32 -11.29
N ALA A 73 0.31 -0.73 -11.21
CA ALA A 73 0.68 -1.51 -12.38
C ALA A 73 -0.50 -2.34 -12.93
N VAL A 74 -1.47 -2.71 -12.07
CA VAL A 74 -2.71 -3.36 -12.49
C VAL A 74 -3.74 -2.33 -12.96
N ASN A 75 -3.88 -1.21 -12.25
CA ASN A 75 -4.81 -0.14 -12.60
C ASN A 75 -4.13 1.24 -12.53
N PRO A 76 -3.69 1.77 -13.68
CA PRO A 76 -3.07 3.10 -13.75
C PRO A 76 -4.01 4.26 -13.41
N ALA A 77 -5.33 4.03 -13.37
CA ALA A 77 -6.32 5.06 -13.06
C ALA A 77 -6.54 5.25 -11.55
N ILE A 78 -5.83 4.52 -10.68
CA ILE A 78 -5.90 4.68 -9.23
C ILE A 78 -5.55 6.12 -8.83
N ARG A 79 -6.41 6.71 -8.00
CA ARG A 79 -6.20 7.99 -7.32
C ARG A 79 -5.95 7.75 -5.84
N PHE A 80 -5.15 8.62 -5.25
CA PHE A 80 -4.80 8.57 -3.84
C PHE A 80 -5.43 9.75 -3.09
N MET A 81 -5.90 9.48 -1.87
CA MET A 81 -6.30 10.47 -0.87
C MET A 81 -5.44 10.32 0.37
#